data_AF-A0A954U4T9-F1
#
_entry.id   AF-A0A954U4T9-F1
#
_cell.length_a   1.000
_cell.length_b   1.000
_cell.length_c   1.000
_cell.angle_alpha   90.00
_cell.angle_beta   90.00
_cell.angle_gamma   90.00
#
_symmetry.space_group_name_H-M   'P 1'
#
loop_
_entity.id
_entity.type
_entity.pdbx_description
1 polymer ?
#
loop_
_entity_poly.entity_id
_entity_poly.type
_entity_poly.pdbx_seq_one_letter_code
_entity_poly.pdbx_strand_id
1 'polypeptide(L)'
;MHPVTQSLPPQLTAFLERQSKLLRDNLLIWAVPTVLFGSLGTMYALVRPSTWIATRGLLVREEAVGELNRSGRFDTSDARKAAQETITEVARNRQVVIGALRQLLAAQGYAPDKQPKESDISVLLDGISVTAPKGAELGQSDVIYLNVKGSSADEAVQLNQFVGEQLKI
;
A
#
# COMPACT_ATOMS: atom_id res chain seq x y z
N MET A 1 12.68 54.81 -16.07
CA MET A 1 12.44 53.58 -15.29
C MET A 1 13.78 52.93 -15.00
N HIS A 2 14.40 53.24 -13.86
CA HIS A 2 15.66 52.62 -13.44
C HIS A 2 15.40 51.73 -12.22
N PRO A 3 15.90 50.49 -12.20
CA PRO A 3 15.70 49.58 -11.08
C PRO A 3 16.54 50.05 -9.89
N VAL A 4 15.87 50.27 -8.76
CA VAL A 4 16.53 50.51 -7.47
C VAL A 4 17.13 49.18 -7.01
N THR A 5 18.40 48.96 -7.31
CA THR A 5 19.21 47.95 -6.60
C THR A 5 19.42 48.47 -5.18
N GLN A 6 18.48 48.16 -4.29
CA GLN A 6 18.56 48.48 -2.87
C GLN A 6 19.71 47.65 -2.27
N SER A 7 20.85 48.30 -2.04
CA SER A 7 22.01 47.68 -1.40
C SER A 7 21.65 47.23 0.00
N LEU A 8 21.97 45.98 0.34
CA LEU A 8 21.73 45.39 1.65
C LEU A 8 22.38 46.25 2.76
N PRO A 9 21.74 46.40 3.93
CA PRO A 9 22.27 47.20 5.02
C PRO A 9 23.60 46.61 5.53
N PRO A 10 24.58 47.45 5.90
CA PRO A 10 25.97 47.04 6.18
C PRO A 10 26.11 46.08 7.38
N GLN A 11 25.18 46.14 8.32
CA GLN A 11 25.08 45.17 9.42
C GLN A 11 24.71 43.75 8.96
N LEU A 12 23.95 43.63 7.86
CA LEU A 12 23.55 42.35 7.31
C LEU A 12 24.68 41.73 6.47
N THR A 13 25.43 42.55 5.71
CA THR A 13 26.58 42.06 4.94
C THR A 13 27.69 41.55 5.87
N ALA A 14 28.00 42.28 6.95
CA ALA A 14 28.96 41.85 7.95
C ALA A 14 28.53 40.57 8.70
N PHE A 15 27.23 40.42 8.98
CA PHE A 15 26.67 39.19 9.55
C PHE A 15 26.80 38.01 8.59
N LEU A 16 26.43 38.18 7.32
CA LEU A 16 26.50 37.12 6.30
C LEU A 16 27.94 36.69 6.03
N GLU A 17 28.89 37.63 5.93
CA GLU A 17 30.31 37.32 5.80
C GLU A 17 30.82 36.50 6.98
N ARG A 18 30.49 36.91 8.22
CA ARG A 18 30.89 36.19 9.43
C ARG A 18 30.31 34.78 9.51
N GLN A 19 29.02 34.62 9.19
CA GLN A 19 28.36 33.31 9.15
C GLN A 19 28.95 32.41 8.06
N SER A 20 29.23 32.96 6.87
CA SER A 20 29.84 32.20 5.78
C SER A 20 31.25 31.70 6.12
N LYS A 21 32.03 32.50 6.87
CA LYS A 21 33.36 32.12 7.32
C LYS A 21 33.30 31.02 8.38
N LEU A 22 32.38 31.14 9.35
CA LEU A 22 32.15 30.10 10.37
C LEU A 22 31.67 28.77 9.77
N LEU A 23 30.84 28.82 8.73
CA LEU A 23 30.39 27.64 7.97
C LEU A 23 31.54 26.97 7.19
N ARG A 24 32.46 27.75 6.61
CA ARG A 24 33.63 27.23 5.89
C ARG A 24 34.72 26.69 6.81
N ASP A 25 34.99 27.39 7.91
CA ASP A 25 36.02 26.98 8.88
C ASP A 25 35.60 25.72 9.66
N ASN A 26 34.31 25.52 9.87
CA ASN A 26 33.75 24.33 10.53
C ASN A 26 32.99 23.41 9.56
N LEU A 27 33.28 23.48 8.26
CA LEU A 27 32.55 22.72 7.23
C LEU A 27 32.62 21.22 7.50
N LEU A 28 33.71 20.76 8.11
CA LEU A 28 33.91 19.38 8.54
C LEU A 28 32.98 18.97 9.69
N ILE A 29 32.68 19.87 10.64
CA ILE A 29 31.77 19.63 11.76
C ILE A 29 30.33 19.46 11.27
N TRP A 30 29.96 20.13 10.17
CA TRP A 30 28.65 19.98 9.53
C TRP A 30 28.60 18.83 8.54
N ALA A 31 29.68 18.60 7.79
CA ALA A 31 29.75 17.55 6.79
C ALA A 31 29.71 16.15 7.42
N VAL A 32 30.39 15.94 8.56
CA VAL A 32 30.44 14.63 9.23
C VAL A 32 29.04 14.11 9.59
N PRO A 33 28.17 14.83 10.33
CA PRO A 33 26.82 14.34 10.62
C PRO A 33 25.97 14.22 9.36
N THR A 34 26.07 15.14 8.39
CA THR A 34 25.33 15.04 7.13
C THR A 34 25.69 13.78 6.35
N VAL A 35 26.98 13.46 6.23
CA VAL A 35 27.46 12.24 5.56
C VAL A 35 27.09 11.00 6.38
N LEU A 36 27.18 11.06 7.71
CA LEU A 36 26.81 9.95 8.58
C LEU A 36 25.31 9.61 8.45
N PHE A 37 24.42 10.58 8.63
CA PHE A 37 22.98 10.36 8.52
C PHE A 37 22.53 10.12 7.08
N GLY A 38 23.17 10.77 6.10
CA GLY A 38 22.92 10.53 4.68
C GLY A 38 23.31 9.12 4.26
N SER A 39 24.45 8.62 4.72
CA SER A 39 24.88 7.24 4.45
C SER A 39 23.98 6.22 5.16
N LEU A 40 23.58 6.48 6.42
CA LEU A 40 22.60 5.65 7.12
C LEU A 40 21.26 5.59 6.39
N GLY A 41 20.75 6.74 5.94
CA GLY A 41 19.49 6.82 5.19
C GLY A 41 19.56 6.09 3.85
N THR A 42 20.68 6.22 3.13
CA THR A 42 20.93 5.51 1.87
C THR A 42 21.01 4.01 2.09
N MET A 43 21.75 3.56 3.10
CA MET A 43 21.88 2.15 3.45
C MET A 43 20.52 1.56 3.86
N TYR A 44 19.73 2.30 4.64
CA TYR A 44 18.38 1.88 5.00
C TYR A 44 17.46 1.76 3.77
N ALA A 45 17.51 2.72 2.85
CA ALA A 45 16.71 2.70 1.63
C ALA A 45 17.03 1.49 0.73
N LEU A 46 18.29 1.03 0.71
CA LEU A 46 18.70 -0.14 -0.07
C LEU A 46 18.25 -1.48 0.55
N VAL A 47 18.08 -1.53 1.88
CA VAL A 47 17.65 -2.75 2.58
C VAL A 47 16.13 -2.82 2.75
N ARG A 48 15.45 -1.66 2.74
CA ARG A 48 13.99 -1.60 2.93
C ARG A 48 13.28 -2.28 1.75
N PRO A 49 12.48 -3.35 1.99
CA PRO A 49 11.72 -3.99 0.93
C PRO A 49 10.70 -3.01 0.33
N SER A 50 10.57 -3.01 -1.00
CA SER A 50 9.49 -2.31 -1.68
C SER A 50 8.18 -3.05 -1.46
N THR A 51 7.16 -2.35 -0.97
CA THR A 51 5.79 -2.88 -0.85
C THR A 51 4.92 -2.28 -1.94
N TRP A 52 4.34 -3.14 -2.77
CA TRP A 52 3.41 -2.75 -3.83
C TRP A 52 1.99 -3.12 -3.43
N ILE A 53 1.00 -2.37 -3.90
CA ILE A 53 -0.42 -2.61 -3.62
C ILE A 53 -1.16 -2.68 -4.94
N ALA A 54 -1.85 -3.78 -5.20
CA ALA A 54 -2.81 -3.89 -6.28
C ALA A 54 -4.23 -3.72 -5.75
N THR A 55 -5.01 -2.86 -6.39
CA THR A 55 -6.39 -2.53 -6.02
C THR A 55 -7.34 -2.98 -7.12
N ARG A 56 -8.38 -3.73 -6.75
CA ARG A 56 -9.47 -4.15 -7.65
C ARG A 56 -10.80 -3.72 -7.07
N GLY A 57 -11.63 -3.06 -7.88
CA GLY A 57 -13.01 -2.76 -7.53
C GLY A 57 -13.89 -4.00 -7.67
N LEU A 58 -14.67 -4.30 -6.65
CA LEU A 58 -15.69 -5.34 -6.64
C LEU A 58 -17.06 -4.68 -6.44
N LEU A 59 -18.02 -5.07 -7.26
CA LEU A 59 -19.41 -4.66 -7.11
C LEU A 59 -20.13 -5.73 -6.30
N VAL A 60 -20.55 -5.39 -5.09
CA VAL A 60 -21.26 -6.30 -4.20
C VAL A 60 -22.73 -6.23 -4.54
N ARG A 61 -23.29 -7.37 -4.91
CA ARG A 61 -24.72 -7.52 -5.18
C ARG A 61 -25.29 -8.63 -4.31
N GLU A 62 -26.59 -8.60 -4.10
CA GLU A 62 -27.27 -9.52 -3.18
C GLU A 62 -27.27 -10.96 -3.70
N GLU A 63 -27.35 -11.16 -5.01
CA GLU A 63 -27.31 -12.48 -5.66
C GLU A 63 -26.01 -13.23 -5.39
N ALA A 64 -24.95 -12.49 -5.05
CA ALA A 64 -23.64 -13.04 -4.76
C ALA A 64 -23.63 -13.68 -3.35
N VAL A 65 -24.51 -13.24 -2.45
CA VAL A 65 -24.53 -13.64 -1.02
C VAL A 65 -25.73 -14.54 -0.68
N GLY A 66 -26.79 -14.58 -1.50
CA GLY A 66 -27.91 -15.51 -1.33
C GLY A 66 -28.98 -15.44 -2.43
N GLU A 67 -29.58 -16.59 -2.76
CA GLU A 67 -30.48 -16.82 -3.90
C GLU A 67 -31.90 -16.20 -3.82
N LEU A 68 -32.18 -15.31 -2.86
CA LEU A 68 -33.57 -15.09 -2.40
C LEU A 68 -34.26 -13.77 -2.74
N ASN A 69 -33.65 -12.86 -3.51
CA ASN A 69 -34.39 -11.67 -3.95
C ASN A 69 -34.10 -11.26 -5.41
N ARG A 70 -35.16 -11.20 -6.22
CA ARG A 70 -35.17 -10.88 -7.67
C ARG A 70 -34.65 -9.49 -8.05
N SER A 71 -34.26 -8.66 -7.08
CA SER A 71 -33.88 -7.26 -7.29
C SER A 71 -32.37 -7.05 -7.50
N GLY A 72 -31.52 -8.02 -7.12
CA GLY A 72 -30.06 -7.92 -7.26
C GLY A 72 -29.43 -6.72 -6.52
N ARG A 73 -30.14 -6.18 -5.52
CA ARG A 73 -29.76 -5.00 -4.74
C ARG A 73 -30.20 -5.20 -3.29
N PHE A 74 -29.28 -5.00 -2.35
CA PHE A 74 -29.56 -5.07 -0.92
C PHE A 74 -30.71 -4.14 -0.51
N ASP A 75 -31.67 -4.70 0.23
CA ASP A 75 -32.81 -3.97 0.79
C ASP A 75 -32.40 -2.95 1.86
N THR A 76 -31.27 -3.16 2.56
CA THR A 76 -30.77 -2.27 3.61
C THR A 76 -29.25 -2.04 3.54
N SER A 77 -28.78 -0.92 4.09
CA SER A 77 -27.34 -0.65 4.25
C SER A 77 -26.66 -1.65 5.18
N ASP A 78 -27.39 -2.15 6.19
CA ASP A 78 -26.86 -3.08 7.17
C ASP A 78 -26.65 -4.47 6.56
N ALA A 79 -27.58 -4.93 5.72
CA ALA A 79 -27.41 -6.17 4.95
C ALA A 79 -26.20 -6.08 4.01
N ARG A 80 -26.03 -4.95 3.33
CA ARG A 80 -24.85 -4.68 2.49
C ARG A 80 -23.56 -4.69 3.31
N LYS A 81 -23.56 -4.05 4.47
CA LYS A 81 -22.40 -4.00 5.38
C LYS A 81 -22.02 -5.39 5.84
N ALA A 82 -22.98 -6.19 6.30
CA ALA A 82 -22.76 -7.57 6.71
C ALA A 82 -22.15 -8.40 5.58
N ALA A 83 -22.70 -8.30 4.36
CA ALA A 83 -22.13 -8.95 3.17
C ALA A 83 -20.68 -8.52 2.92
N GLN A 84 -20.37 -7.23 2.99
CA GLN A 84 -19.03 -6.71 2.78
C GLN A 84 -18.04 -7.14 3.87
N GLU A 85 -18.48 -7.23 5.11
CA GLU A 85 -17.69 -7.78 6.23
C GLU A 85 -17.42 -9.27 6.02
N THR A 86 -18.41 -10.05 5.59
CA THR A 86 -18.22 -11.46 5.21
C THR A 86 -17.21 -11.61 4.08
N ILE A 87 -17.28 -10.79 3.02
CA ILE A 87 -16.30 -10.81 1.93
C ILE A 87 -14.90 -10.53 2.48
N THR A 88 -14.77 -9.58 3.40
CA THR A 88 -13.49 -9.25 4.04
C THR A 88 -12.95 -10.44 4.83
N GLU A 89 -13.80 -11.12 5.58
CA GLU A 89 -13.44 -12.31 6.34
C GLU A 89 -13.03 -13.48 5.44
N VAL A 90 -13.79 -13.74 4.37
CA VAL A 90 -13.49 -14.80 3.39
C VAL A 90 -12.20 -14.48 2.64
N ALA A 91 -11.97 -13.22 2.25
CA ALA A 91 -10.72 -12.81 1.58
C ALA A 91 -9.49 -13.04 2.47
N ARG A 92 -9.65 -12.91 3.79
CA ARG A 92 -8.61 -13.19 4.80
C ARG A 92 -8.71 -14.61 5.37
N ASN A 93 -9.51 -15.48 4.78
CA ASN A 93 -9.53 -16.88 5.19
C ASN A 93 -8.23 -17.56 4.77
N ARG A 94 -7.61 -18.30 5.69
CA ARG A 94 -6.33 -19.00 5.46
C ARG A 94 -6.38 -19.93 4.23
N GLN A 95 -7.51 -20.57 3.95
CA GLN A 95 -7.65 -21.46 2.79
C GLN A 95 -7.65 -20.69 1.46
N VAL A 96 -8.33 -19.55 1.41
CA VAL A 96 -8.33 -18.65 0.24
C VAL A 96 -6.91 -18.16 -0.05
N VAL A 97 -6.20 -17.73 1.00
CA VAL A 97 -4.81 -17.28 0.91
C VAL A 97 -3.87 -18.39 0.42
N ILE A 98 -3.99 -19.60 0.97
CA ILE A 98 -3.19 -20.75 0.51
C ILE A 98 -3.50 -21.08 -0.95
N GLY A 99 -4.77 -21.04 -1.35
CA GLY A 99 -5.19 -21.25 -2.73
C GLY A 99 -4.54 -20.24 -3.68
N ALA A 100 -4.58 -18.95 -3.32
CA ALA A 100 -3.96 -17.89 -4.11
C ALA A 100 -2.43 -18.02 -4.19
N LEU A 101 -1.76 -18.34 -3.08
CA LEU A 101 -0.30 -18.56 -3.05
C LEU A 101 0.11 -19.77 -3.90
N ARG A 102 -0.67 -20.85 -3.90
CA ARG A 102 -0.42 -22.01 -4.77
C ARG A 102 -0.52 -21.65 -6.24
N GLN A 103 -1.52 -20.85 -6.61
CA GLN A 103 -1.65 -20.36 -8.00
C GLN A 103 -0.48 -19.46 -8.39
N LEU A 104 -0.02 -18.58 -7.50
CA LEU A 104 1.17 -17.77 -7.73
C LEU A 104 2.43 -18.61 -7.91
N LEU A 105 2.66 -19.60 -7.03
CA LEU A 105 3.81 -20.51 -7.15
C LEU A 105 3.77 -21.26 -8.48
N ALA A 106 2.61 -21.75 -8.89
CA ALA A 106 2.44 -22.41 -10.19
C ALA A 106 2.73 -21.45 -11.37
N ALA A 107 2.25 -20.21 -11.30
CA ALA A 107 2.51 -19.19 -12.32
C ALA A 107 4.00 -18.81 -12.42
N GLN A 108 4.74 -18.90 -11.32
CA GLN A 108 6.18 -18.71 -11.27
C GLN A 108 6.98 -19.96 -11.70
N GLY A 109 6.30 -21.03 -12.11
CA GLY A 109 6.92 -22.27 -12.60
C GLY A 109 7.42 -23.21 -11.50
N TYR A 110 7.02 -23.01 -10.25
CA TYR A 110 7.31 -23.98 -9.19
C TYR A 110 6.50 -25.26 -9.37
N ALA A 111 7.03 -26.36 -8.82
CA ALA A 111 6.38 -27.66 -8.89
C ALA A 111 4.98 -27.65 -8.23
N PRO A 112 4.00 -28.43 -8.72
CA PRO A 112 2.62 -28.41 -8.23
C PRO A 112 2.46 -28.80 -6.75
N ASP A 113 3.41 -29.57 -6.22
CA ASP A 113 3.46 -30.03 -4.84
C ASP A 113 4.12 -29.00 -3.90
N LYS A 114 4.71 -27.93 -4.44
CA LYS A 114 5.32 -26.87 -3.65
C LYS A 114 4.27 -26.21 -2.76
N GLN A 115 4.43 -26.38 -1.46
CA GLN A 115 3.55 -25.73 -0.49
C GLN A 115 4.05 -24.32 -0.15
N PRO A 116 3.14 -23.34 -0.01
CA PRO A 116 3.47 -22.04 0.55
C PRO A 116 4.04 -22.17 1.96
N LYS A 117 5.02 -21.33 2.32
CA LYS A 117 5.55 -21.32 3.69
C LYS A 117 4.58 -20.60 4.62
N GLU A 118 4.64 -20.92 5.91
CA GLU A 118 3.83 -20.23 6.92
C GLU A 118 4.09 -18.72 6.95
N SER A 119 5.35 -18.30 6.74
CA SER A 119 5.72 -16.89 6.62
C SER A 119 4.96 -16.19 5.50
N ASP A 120 4.83 -16.83 4.34
CA ASP A 120 4.23 -16.24 3.14
C ASP A 120 2.71 -16.14 3.32
N ILE A 121 2.12 -17.13 4.01
CA ILE A 121 0.71 -17.15 4.40
C ILE A 121 0.42 -15.98 5.36
N SER A 122 1.21 -15.83 6.43
CA SER A 122 1.02 -14.73 7.40
C SER A 122 1.20 -13.36 6.74
N VAL A 123 2.24 -13.20 5.91
CA VAL A 123 2.50 -11.94 5.19
C VAL A 123 1.32 -11.57 4.28
N LEU A 124 0.75 -12.53 3.55
CA LEU A 124 -0.38 -12.26 2.68
C LEU A 124 -1.67 -11.98 3.47
N LEU A 125 -1.91 -12.67 4.59
CA LEU A 125 -3.05 -12.41 5.47
C LEU A 125 -3.08 -10.97 6.02
N ASP A 126 -1.90 -10.43 6.33
CA ASP A 126 -1.71 -9.03 6.76
C ASP A 126 -1.66 -8.05 5.57
N GLY A 127 -1.42 -8.57 4.37
CA GLY A 127 -1.35 -7.85 3.12
C GLY A 127 -2.70 -7.62 2.43
N ILE A 128 -3.75 -8.35 2.83
CA ILE A 128 -5.10 -8.25 2.26
C ILE A 128 -5.94 -7.28 3.09
N SER A 129 -6.59 -6.33 2.40
CA SER A 129 -7.59 -5.45 3.00
C SER A 129 -8.72 -5.15 2.04
N VAL A 130 -9.92 -4.96 2.58
CA VAL A 130 -11.11 -4.55 1.83
C VAL A 130 -11.57 -3.20 2.37
N THR A 131 -11.77 -2.23 1.48
CA THR A 131 -12.10 -0.85 1.85
C THR A 131 -13.22 -0.28 1.00
N ALA A 132 -14.06 0.58 1.57
CA ALA A 132 -15.05 1.31 0.78
C ALA A 132 -14.39 2.47 -0.02
N PRO A 133 -15.07 2.96 -1.07
CA PRO A 133 -14.58 4.09 -1.85
C PRO A 133 -14.43 5.36 -1.01
N LYS A 134 -13.36 6.11 -1.28
CA LYS A 134 -13.09 7.43 -0.66
C LYS A 134 -13.06 7.40 0.88
N GLY A 135 -12.73 6.26 1.49
CA GLY A 135 -12.66 6.12 2.95
C GLY A 135 -14.04 6.14 3.64
N ALA A 136 -15.12 5.91 2.89
CA ALA A 136 -16.43 5.70 3.46
C ALA A 136 -16.48 4.43 4.33
N GLU A 137 -17.55 4.26 5.09
CA GLU A 137 -17.81 3.02 5.81
C GLU A 137 -18.37 1.94 4.87
N LEU A 138 -18.06 0.68 5.18
CA LEU A 138 -18.73 -0.45 4.53
C LEU A 138 -20.25 -0.36 4.72
N GLY A 139 -21.00 -0.73 3.69
CA GLY A 139 -22.46 -0.62 3.64
C GLY A 139 -22.99 0.68 3.03
N GLN A 140 -22.17 1.72 2.85
CA GLN A 140 -22.62 2.99 2.22
C GLN A 140 -22.62 2.95 0.69
N SER A 141 -21.85 2.04 0.09
CA SER A 141 -21.67 1.91 -1.36
C SER A 141 -21.74 0.45 -1.76
N ASP A 142 -22.34 0.16 -2.93
CA ASP A 142 -22.35 -1.19 -3.52
C ASP A 142 -20.95 -1.60 -4.02
N VAL A 143 -20.03 -0.65 -4.23
CA VAL A 143 -18.64 -0.92 -4.63
C VAL A 143 -17.74 -0.98 -3.41
N ILE A 144 -16.83 -1.97 -3.38
CA ILE A 144 -15.69 -2.09 -2.46
C ILE A 144 -14.39 -2.26 -3.24
N TYR A 145 -13.26 -2.03 -2.58
CA TYR A 145 -11.93 -2.23 -3.14
C TYR A 145 -11.20 -3.34 -2.38
N LEU A 146 -10.81 -4.40 -3.09
CA LEU A 146 -9.87 -5.41 -2.61
C LEU A 146 -8.45 -4.92 -2.89
N ASN A 147 -7.68 -4.72 -1.82
CA ASN A 147 -6.28 -4.35 -1.88
C ASN A 147 -5.41 -5.52 -1.43
N VAL A 148 -4.40 -5.86 -2.23
CA VAL A 148 -3.46 -6.93 -1.91
C VAL A 148 -2.04 -6.42 -2.06
N LYS A 149 -1.24 -6.60 -1.01
CA LYS A 149 0.18 -6.24 -1.00
C LYS A 149 1.03 -7.33 -1.66
N GLY A 150 2.08 -6.93 -2.35
CA GLY A 150 3.09 -7.83 -2.92
C GLY A 150 4.49 -7.23 -2.86
N SER A 151 5.50 -8.09 -3.02
CA SER A 151 6.91 -7.67 -3.02
C SER A 151 7.33 -6.97 -4.32
N SER A 152 6.59 -7.22 -5.40
CA SER A 152 6.69 -6.55 -6.69
C SER A 152 5.31 -6.14 -7.22
N ALA A 153 5.27 -5.25 -8.20
CA ALA A 153 4.03 -4.82 -8.84
C ALA A 153 3.29 -6.01 -9.49
N ASP A 154 4.00 -6.86 -10.22
CA ASP A 154 3.42 -8.02 -10.90
C ASP A 154 2.89 -9.07 -9.93
N GLU A 155 3.62 -9.33 -8.84
CA GLU A 155 3.18 -10.23 -7.78
C GLU A 155 1.91 -9.71 -7.10
N ALA A 156 1.84 -8.42 -6.79
CA ALA A 156 0.65 -7.82 -6.18
C ALA A 156 -0.58 -7.97 -7.09
N VAL A 157 -0.42 -7.73 -8.39
CA VAL A 157 -1.51 -7.88 -9.39
C VAL A 157 -1.96 -9.33 -9.48
N GLN A 158 -1.03 -10.28 -9.58
CA GLN A 158 -1.35 -11.71 -9.65
C GLN A 158 -2.06 -12.20 -8.39
N LEU A 159 -1.54 -11.85 -7.21
CA LEU A 159 -2.17 -12.19 -5.93
C LEU A 159 -3.56 -11.59 -5.81
N ASN A 160 -3.75 -10.33 -6.19
CA ASN A 160 -5.07 -9.70 -6.21
C ASN A 160 -6.05 -10.46 -7.12
N GLN A 161 -5.58 -10.87 -8.30
CA GLN A 161 -6.37 -11.67 -9.22
C GLN A 161 -6.76 -13.02 -8.62
N PHE A 162 -5.79 -13.78 -8.11
CA PHE A 162 -6.03 -15.12 -7.57
C PHE A 162 -6.92 -15.09 -6.32
N VAL A 163 -6.72 -14.13 -5.41
CA VAL A 163 -7.64 -13.92 -4.27
C VAL A 163 -9.03 -13.59 -4.78
N GLY A 164 -9.17 -12.69 -5.76
CA GLY A 164 -10.47 -12.36 -6.36
C GLY A 164 -11.16 -13.57 -7.02
N GLU A 165 -10.41 -14.49 -7.62
CA GLU A 165 -10.94 -15.72 -8.21
C GLU A 165 -11.37 -16.76 -7.16
N GLN A 166 -10.71 -16.80 -6.01
CA GLN A 166 -11.11 -17.64 -4.88
C GLN A 166 -12.37 -17.09 -4.19
N LEU A 167 -12.60 -15.78 -4.29
CA LEU A 167 -13.78 -15.15 -3.71
C LEU A 167 -15.07 -15.43 -4.47
N LYS A 168 -15.01 -15.78 -5.76
CA LYS A 168 -16.15 -15.97 -6.70
C LYS A 168 -17.53 -16.00 -6.01
N ILE A 169 -17.99 -14.78 -5.79
CA ILE A 169 -19.32 -14.30 -5.43
C ILE A 169 -19.96 -13.82 -6.73
#